data_AF-A0A5C2HKI7-F1
#
_entry.id   AF-A0A5C2HKI7-F1
#
_cell.length_a   1.000
_cell.length_b   1.000
_cell.length_c   1.000
_cell.angle_alpha   90.00
_cell.angle_beta   90.00
_cell.angle_gamma   90.00
#
_symmetry.space_group_name_H-M   'P 1'
#
loop_
_entity.id
_entity.type
_entity.pdbx_description
1 polymer ?
#
loop_
_entity_poly.entity_id
_entity_poly.type
_entity_poly.pdbx_seq_one_letter_code
_entity_poly.pdbx_strand_id
1 'polypeptide(L)'
;MAKHLLRSNEHQSLDDIVAFRLDMVDGVTLLYQSVSQYERFRLMNRQELQAQKQARLMELGYQTTFSVLSAIEAVLKLDYDQRVINRLKDPLSREFRKLHKSKGHRILLEDDILANWQLHYQNAASVIQPLIKAFRFRHWLAHGRYWQPKFQHYDFDDVYILADAVLTQFPLKN
;
A
#
# COMPACT_ATOMS: atom_id res chain seq x y z
N MET A 1 22.87 0.16 21.40
CA MET A 1 21.78 -0.81 21.21
C MET A 1 20.64 -0.08 20.53
N ALA A 2 20.20 -0.52 19.34
CA ALA A 2 19.04 0.08 18.69
C ALA A 2 17.80 -0.23 19.53
N LYS A 3 17.00 0.79 19.86
CA LYS A 3 15.68 0.60 20.48
C LYS A 3 14.89 -0.34 19.58
N HIS A 4 14.51 -1.51 20.10
CA HIS A 4 13.48 -2.32 19.46
C HIS A 4 12.23 -1.45 19.36
N LEU A 5 11.74 -1.20 18.13
CA LEU A 5 10.41 -0.64 17.96
C LEU A 5 9.40 -1.62 18.56
N LEU A 6 8.57 -1.12 19.49
CA LEU A 6 7.44 -1.87 20.00
C LEU A 6 6.41 -1.99 18.87
N ARG A 7 6.02 -3.22 18.53
CA ARG A 7 5.00 -3.50 17.52
C ARG A 7 3.62 -3.32 18.15
N SER A 8 2.74 -2.55 17.52
CA SER A 8 1.37 -2.33 18.01
C SER A 8 0.45 -3.53 17.75
N ASN A 9 0.83 -4.43 16.85
CA ASN A 9 -0.01 -5.53 16.34
C ASN A 9 -1.31 -5.07 15.64
N GLU A 10 -1.42 -3.78 15.31
CA GLU A 10 -2.57 -3.18 14.62
C GLU A 10 -2.39 -3.17 13.09
N HIS A 11 -1.77 -4.21 12.53
CA HIS A 11 -1.56 -4.30 11.10
C HIS A 11 -2.89 -4.55 10.40
N GLN A 12 -3.24 -3.71 9.42
CA GLN A 12 -4.43 -3.92 8.59
C GLN A 12 -4.19 -5.05 7.59
N SER A 13 -5.11 -6.02 7.54
CA SER A 13 -5.12 -7.04 6.49
C SER A 13 -5.70 -6.49 5.18
N LEU A 14 -5.44 -7.17 4.06
CA LEU A 14 -6.07 -6.80 2.79
C LEU A 14 -7.60 -6.96 2.86
N ASP A 15 -8.09 -8.00 3.54
CA ASP A 15 -9.51 -8.26 3.71
C ASP A 15 -10.20 -7.13 4.48
N ASP A 16 -9.57 -6.61 5.54
CA ASP A 16 -10.10 -5.47 6.30
C ASP A 16 -10.19 -4.21 5.42
N ILE A 17 -9.18 -3.98 4.57
CA ILE A 17 -9.16 -2.83 3.67
C ILE A 17 -10.24 -2.97 2.58
N VAL A 18 -10.44 -4.18 2.05
CA VAL A 18 -11.52 -4.49 1.09
C VAL A 18 -12.88 -4.27 1.73
N ALA A 19 -13.12 -4.84 2.90
CA ALA A 19 -14.37 -4.68 3.63
C ALA A 19 -14.67 -3.19 3.89
N PHE A 20 -13.69 -2.45 4.41
CA PHE A 20 -13.81 -1.00 4.61
C PHE A 20 -14.13 -0.26 3.30
N ARG A 21 -13.45 -0.61 2.20
CA ARG A 21 -13.71 0.01 0.89
C ARG A 21 -15.16 -0.21 0.45
N LEU A 22 -15.67 -1.43 0.56
CA LEU A 22 -17.03 -1.79 0.17
C LEU A 22 -18.05 -1.03 1.01
N ASP A 23 -17.90 -1.03 2.34
CA ASP A 23 -18.75 -0.29 3.26
C ASP A 23 -18.80 1.20 2.94
N MET A 24 -17.64 1.79 2.59
CA MET A 24 -17.55 3.20 2.23
C MET A 24 -18.15 3.51 0.85
N VAL A 25 -18.02 2.60 -0.13
CA VAL A 25 -18.68 2.74 -1.44
C VAL A 25 -20.20 2.71 -1.28
N ASP A 26 -20.71 1.79 -0.46
CA ASP A 26 -22.13 1.68 -0.16
C ASP A 26 -22.62 2.91 0.61
N GLY A 27 -21.87 3.35 1.62
CA GLY A 27 -22.18 4.55 2.39
C GLY A 27 -22.24 5.82 1.53
N VAL A 28 -21.28 6.00 0.62
CA VAL A 28 -21.32 7.10 -0.37
C VAL A 28 -22.53 6.92 -1.28
N THR A 29 -22.82 5.72 -1.78
CA THR A 29 -23.96 5.49 -2.66
C THR A 29 -25.29 5.81 -1.98
N LEU A 30 -25.49 5.35 -0.75
CA LEU A 30 -26.68 5.61 0.07
C LEU A 30 -26.86 7.10 0.37
N LEU A 31 -25.77 7.81 0.67
CA LEU A 31 -25.79 9.26 0.88
C LEU A 31 -26.35 10.00 -0.34
N TYR A 32 -25.91 9.64 -1.55
CA TYR A 32 -26.35 10.29 -2.79
C TYR A 32 -27.71 9.76 -3.31
N GLN A 33 -28.22 8.64 -2.78
CA GLN A 33 -29.61 8.23 -2.97
C GLN A 33 -30.57 9.00 -2.05
N SER A 34 -30.08 9.42 -0.89
CA SER A 34 -30.88 10.11 0.14
C SER A 34 -30.70 11.63 0.14
N VAL A 35 -30.31 12.23 -1.00
CA VAL A 35 -29.90 13.66 -1.08
C VAL A 35 -30.95 14.64 -0.57
N SER A 36 -32.24 14.33 -0.72
CA SER A 36 -33.35 15.17 -0.26
C SER A 36 -33.39 15.36 1.26
N GLN A 37 -32.70 14.50 2.01
CA GLN A 37 -32.63 14.56 3.48
C GLN A 37 -31.52 15.50 3.97
N TYR A 38 -30.65 16.02 3.10
CA TYR A 38 -29.49 16.80 3.49
C TYR A 38 -29.48 18.20 2.87
N GLU A 39 -29.51 19.22 3.72
CA GLU A 39 -29.58 20.63 3.31
C GLU A 39 -28.42 21.05 2.39
N ARG A 40 -27.22 20.48 2.59
CA ARG A 40 -26.03 20.79 1.76
C ARG A 40 -26.19 20.49 0.27
N PHE A 41 -27.20 19.69 -0.11
CA PHE A 41 -27.47 19.30 -1.49
C PHE A 41 -28.66 20.06 -2.11
N ARG A 42 -29.37 20.88 -1.33
CA ARG A 42 -30.66 21.48 -1.72
C ARG A 42 -30.61 22.33 -3.00
N LEU A 43 -29.48 23.00 -3.21
CA LEU A 43 -29.27 23.89 -4.37
C LEU A 43 -28.50 23.22 -5.51
N MET A 44 -28.11 21.94 -5.36
CA MET A 44 -27.34 21.24 -6.38
C MET A 44 -28.27 20.60 -7.41
N ASN A 45 -27.91 20.75 -8.68
CA ASN A 45 -28.59 20.05 -9.76
C ASN A 45 -28.08 18.60 -9.89
N ARG A 46 -28.76 17.80 -10.73
CA ARG A 46 -28.43 16.38 -10.91
C ARG A 46 -27.00 16.16 -11.42
N GLN A 47 -26.49 17.00 -12.32
CA GLN A 47 -25.13 16.86 -12.86
C GLN A 47 -24.09 17.15 -11.77
N GLU A 48 -24.30 18.19 -10.98
CA GLU A 48 -23.41 18.55 -9.86
C GLU A 48 -23.37 17.44 -8.80
N LEU A 49 -24.52 16.86 -8.46
CA LEU A 49 -24.59 15.73 -7.53
C LEU A 49 -23.84 14.50 -8.04
N GLN A 50 -23.98 14.17 -9.32
CA GLN A 50 -23.25 13.05 -9.92
C GLN A 50 -21.74 13.32 -9.99
N ALA A 51 -21.33 14.52 -10.37
CA ALA A 51 -19.93 14.91 -10.40
C ALA A 51 -19.31 14.85 -8.98
N GLN A 52 -20.02 15.34 -7.97
CA GLN A 52 -19.56 15.28 -6.58
C GLN A 52 -19.51 13.84 -6.06
N LYS A 53 -20.51 13.00 -6.36
CA LYS A 53 -20.49 11.56 -6.04
C LYS A 53 -19.26 10.90 -6.63
N GLN A 54 -19.02 11.11 -7.93
CA GLN A 54 -17.88 10.52 -8.63
C GLN A 54 -16.55 10.99 -8.05
N ALA A 55 -16.43 12.27 -7.71
CA ALA A 55 -15.23 12.81 -7.05
C ALA A 55 -14.99 12.17 -5.67
N ARG A 56 -16.05 11.90 -4.88
CA ARG A 56 -15.91 11.20 -3.59
C ARG A 56 -15.50 9.75 -3.75
N LEU A 57 -16.07 9.03 -4.72
CA LEU A 57 -15.69 7.65 -5.02
C LEU A 57 -14.25 7.55 -5.53
N MET A 58 -13.82 8.52 -6.35
CA MET A 58 -12.43 8.61 -6.82
C MET A 58 -11.45 8.86 -5.66
N GLU A 59 -11.75 9.79 -4.76
CA GLU A 59 -10.92 10.05 -3.59
C GLU A 59 -10.84 8.83 -2.66
N LEU A 60 -11.98 8.14 -2.44
CA LEU A 60 -12.02 6.87 -1.72
C LEU A 60 -11.14 5.81 -2.41
N GLY A 61 -11.19 5.76 -3.74
CA GLY A 61 -10.23 5.05 -4.60
C GLY A 61 -8.80 5.27 -4.14
N TYR A 62 -8.32 6.50 -4.21
CA TYR A 62 -6.96 6.85 -3.82
C TYR A 62 -6.62 6.50 -2.37
N GLN A 63 -7.53 6.75 -1.42
CA GLN A 63 -7.30 6.46 -0.01
C GLN A 63 -7.13 4.95 0.23
N THR A 64 -8.01 4.14 -0.34
CA THR A 64 -7.93 2.68 -0.19
C THR A 64 -6.73 2.09 -0.92
N THR A 65 -6.38 2.58 -2.11
CA THR A 65 -5.13 2.22 -2.81
C THR A 65 -3.89 2.56 -1.98
N PHE A 66 -3.87 3.73 -1.34
CA PHE A 66 -2.80 4.12 -0.43
C PHE A 66 -2.70 3.19 0.79
N SER A 67 -3.83 2.79 1.37
CA SER A 67 -3.87 1.84 2.48
C SER A 67 -3.28 0.49 2.10
N VAL A 68 -3.64 -0.05 0.93
CA VAL A 68 -3.08 -1.32 0.44
C VAL A 68 -1.56 -1.22 0.27
N LEU A 69 -1.06 -0.16 -0.38
CA LEU A 69 0.39 0.03 -0.55
C LEU A 69 1.12 0.14 0.78
N SER A 70 0.54 0.86 1.75
CA SER A 70 1.11 1.01 3.08
C SER A 70 1.13 -0.31 3.85
N ALA A 71 0.10 -1.15 3.71
CA ALA A 71 0.05 -2.48 4.30
C ALA A 71 1.14 -3.40 3.72
N ILE A 72 1.32 -3.42 2.39
CA ILE A 72 2.38 -4.21 1.73
C ILE A 72 3.77 -3.73 2.17
N GLU A 73 4.00 -2.42 2.21
CA GLU A 73 5.26 -1.85 2.71
C GLU A 73 5.56 -2.34 4.13
N ALA A 74 4.56 -2.30 5.02
CA ALA A 74 4.70 -2.79 6.38
C ALA A 74 5.05 -4.29 6.42
N VAL A 75 4.35 -5.13 5.65
CA VAL A 75 4.63 -6.58 5.57
C VAL A 75 6.07 -6.85 5.11
N LEU A 76 6.54 -6.18 4.07
CA LEU A 76 7.91 -6.35 3.56
C LEU A 76 8.98 -5.88 4.56
N LYS A 77 8.70 -4.81 5.30
CA LYS A 77 9.58 -4.32 6.38
C LYS A 77 9.61 -5.29 7.55
N LEU A 78 8.47 -5.85 7.94
CA LEU A 78 8.38 -6.85 9.00
C LEU A 78 9.12 -8.14 8.63
N ASP A 79 8.98 -8.63 7.40
CA ASP A 79 9.74 -9.78 6.90
C ASP A 79 11.25 -9.52 6.98
N TYR A 80 11.70 -8.35 6.51
CA TYR A 80 13.11 -7.95 6.63
C TYR A 80 13.59 -7.99 8.08
N ASP A 81 12.87 -7.34 9.00
CA ASP A 81 13.22 -7.29 10.42
C ASP A 81 13.27 -8.70 11.03
N GLN A 82 12.26 -9.53 10.73
CA GLN A 82 12.15 -10.89 11.25
C GLN A 82 13.32 -11.76 10.79
N ARG A 83 13.72 -11.65 9.52
CA ARG A 83 14.90 -12.35 8.97
C ARG A 83 16.20 -11.92 9.65
N VAL A 84 16.36 -10.62 9.91
CA VAL A 84 17.55 -10.07 10.56
C VAL A 84 17.63 -10.48 12.03
N ILE A 85 16.53 -10.30 12.78
CA ILE A 85 16.43 -10.60 14.21
C ILE A 85 16.65 -12.09 14.47
N ASN A 86 15.96 -12.96 13.72
CA ASN A 86 16.07 -14.41 13.90
C ASN A 86 17.32 -15.00 13.24
N ARG A 87 18.11 -14.18 12.55
CA ARG A 87 19.37 -14.57 11.88
C ARG A 87 19.20 -15.81 11.01
N LEU A 88 18.14 -15.86 10.22
CA LEU A 88 17.85 -17.01 9.36
C LEU A 88 19.03 -17.30 8.41
N LYS A 89 19.17 -18.57 8.04
CA LYS A 89 20.36 -19.09 7.33
C LYS A 89 20.25 -19.03 5.82
N ASP A 90 19.09 -18.69 5.27
CA ASP A 90 18.87 -18.58 3.83
C ASP A 90 19.68 -17.42 3.19
N PRO A 91 19.96 -17.47 1.88
CA PRO A 91 20.78 -16.47 1.20
C PRO A 91 20.28 -15.03 1.39
N LEU A 92 18.97 -14.79 1.24
CA LEU A 92 18.36 -13.47 1.39
C LEU A 92 18.57 -12.91 2.79
N SER A 93 18.31 -13.71 3.82
CA SER A 93 18.51 -13.30 5.23
C SER A 93 19.98 -13.03 5.57
N ARG A 94 20.94 -13.65 4.88
CA ARG A 94 22.37 -13.34 5.04
C ARG A 94 22.71 -11.97 4.46
N GLU A 95 22.16 -11.61 3.30
CA GLU A 95 22.35 -10.28 2.72
C GLU A 95 21.65 -9.19 3.54
N PHE A 96 20.42 -9.42 3.98
CA PHE A 96 19.71 -8.49 4.86
C PHE A 96 20.48 -8.17 6.15
N ARG A 97 21.16 -9.15 6.75
CA ARG A 97 22.03 -8.91 7.91
C ARG A 97 23.27 -8.06 7.58
N LYS A 98 23.87 -8.25 6.41
CA LYS A 98 24.99 -7.40 5.97
C LYS A 98 24.51 -5.96 5.77
N LEU A 99 23.36 -5.78 5.11
CA LEU A 99 22.73 -4.47 4.93
C LEU A 99 22.36 -3.82 6.26
N HIS A 100 21.80 -4.58 7.20
CA HIS A 100 21.51 -4.06 8.54
C HIS A 100 22.77 -3.58 9.26
N LYS A 101 23.89 -4.29 9.12
CA LYS A 101 25.17 -3.89 9.71
C LYS A 101 25.72 -2.59 9.10
N SER A 102 25.53 -2.36 7.81
CA SER A 102 26.05 -1.16 7.12
C SER A 102 25.12 0.05 7.22
N LYS A 103 23.80 -0.14 7.08
CA LYS A 103 22.80 0.93 6.99
C LYS A 103 21.93 1.09 8.25
N GLY A 104 21.74 0.01 9.03
CA GLY A 104 20.84 0.00 10.18
C GLY A 104 19.44 0.52 9.82
N HIS A 105 18.99 1.58 10.51
CA HIS A 105 17.68 2.20 10.31
C HIS A 105 17.52 2.96 8.98
N ARG A 106 18.61 3.19 8.23
CA ARG A 106 18.58 3.91 6.94
C ARG A 106 18.27 2.99 5.75
N ILE A 107 17.76 1.79 6.01
CA ILE A 107 17.40 0.80 5.00
C ILE A 107 16.20 1.31 4.17
N LEU A 108 16.36 1.37 2.85
CA LEU A 108 15.30 1.83 1.94
C LEU A 108 14.47 0.65 1.45
N LEU A 109 13.14 0.83 1.31
CA LEU A 109 12.29 -0.26 0.83
C LEU A 109 12.66 -0.70 -0.59
N GLU A 110 12.72 0.27 -1.51
CA GLU A 110 12.96 0.00 -2.94
C GLU A 110 14.42 -0.45 -3.18
N ASP A 111 15.39 0.39 -2.80
CA ASP A 111 16.79 0.19 -3.17
C ASP A 111 17.51 -0.93 -2.38
N ASP A 112 17.01 -1.28 -1.20
CA ASP A 112 17.63 -2.31 -0.36
C ASP A 112 16.77 -3.57 -0.28
N ILE A 113 15.54 -3.47 0.23
CA ILE A 113 14.73 -4.66 0.52
C ILE A 113 14.25 -5.32 -0.78
N LEU A 114 13.57 -4.56 -1.64
CA LEU A 114 13.02 -5.07 -2.90
C LEU A 114 14.11 -5.46 -3.89
N ALA A 115 15.21 -4.69 -3.99
CA ALA A 115 16.35 -5.04 -4.82
C ALA A 115 16.94 -6.40 -4.45
N ASN A 116 17.07 -6.71 -3.16
CA ASN A 116 17.61 -8.01 -2.72
C ASN A 116 16.61 -9.15 -2.96
N TRP A 117 15.30 -8.91 -2.81
CA TRP A 117 14.31 -9.88 -3.23
C TRP A 117 14.44 -10.25 -4.72
N GLN A 118 14.67 -9.28 -5.61
CA GLN A 118 14.90 -9.53 -7.04
C GLN A 118 16.17 -10.37 -7.30
N LEU A 119 17.23 -10.15 -6.53
CA LEU A 119 18.50 -10.87 -6.70
C LEU A 119 18.43 -12.33 -6.24
N HIS A 120 17.61 -12.61 -5.21
CA HIS A 120 17.62 -13.91 -4.53
C HIS A 120 16.45 -14.82 -4.86
N TYR A 121 15.41 -14.32 -5.53
CA TYR A 121 14.22 -15.11 -5.83
C TYR A 121 13.88 -15.04 -7.32
N GLN A 122 13.84 -16.21 -7.96
CA GLN A 122 13.54 -16.31 -9.37
C GLN A 122 12.13 -15.77 -9.65
N ASN A 123 11.98 -15.05 -10.76
CA ASN A 123 10.73 -14.42 -11.19
C ASN A 123 10.22 -13.28 -10.28
N ALA A 124 10.88 -12.95 -9.16
CA ALA A 124 10.43 -11.85 -8.31
C ALA A 124 10.40 -10.48 -9.03
N ALA A 125 11.21 -10.33 -10.09
CA ALA A 125 11.22 -9.12 -10.91
C ALA A 125 9.85 -8.79 -11.54
N SER A 126 9.05 -9.79 -11.92
CA SER A 126 7.74 -9.56 -12.56
C SER A 126 6.73 -8.92 -11.60
N VAL A 127 6.87 -9.16 -10.29
CA VAL A 127 6.03 -8.58 -9.24
C VAL A 127 6.64 -7.28 -8.69
N ILE A 128 7.96 -7.28 -8.44
CA ILE A 128 8.64 -6.16 -7.78
C ILE A 128 8.73 -4.93 -8.68
N GLN A 129 8.98 -5.09 -9.99
CA GLN A 129 9.10 -3.93 -10.87
C GLN A 129 7.78 -3.11 -10.96
N PRO A 130 6.60 -3.73 -11.14
CA PRO A 130 5.32 -3.04 -10.95
C PRO A 130 5.14 -2.45 -9.56
N LEU A 131 5.51 -3.17 -8.51
CA LEU A 131 5.36 -2.71 -7.13
C LEU A 131 6.19 -1.44 -6.84
N ILE A 132 7.44 -1.36 -7.32
CA ILE A 132 8.28 -0.16 -7.23
C ILE A 132 7.58 1.04 -7.90
N LYS A 133 6.98 0.84 -9.08
CA LYS A 133 6.22 1.90 -9.76
C LYS A 133 5.00 2.32 -8.96
N ALA A 134 4.29 1.36 -8.33
CA ALA A 134 3.16 1.65 -7.47
C ALA A 134 3.57 2.41 -6.19
N PHE A 135 4.76 2.16 -5.62
CA PHE A 135 5.27 2.96 -4.50
C PHE A 135 5.56 4.42 -4.87
N ARG A 136 5.95 4.71 -6.12
CA ARG A 136 6.02 6.11 -6.59
C ARG A 136 4.66 6.78 -6.61
N PHE A 137 3.61 6.04 -6.98
CA PHE A 137 2.24 6.51 -6.89
C PHE A 137 1.82 6.75 -5.43
N ARG A 138 2.15 5.83 -4.51
CA ARG A 138 1.97 6.04 -3.05
C ARG A 138 2.65 7.32 -2.56
N HIS A 139 3.90 7.58 -2.97
CA HIS A 139 4.60 8.82 -2.58
C HIS A 139 3.83 10.07 -3.01
N TRP A 140 3.31 10.09 -4.23
CA TRP A 140 2.48 11.20 -4.71
C TRP A 140 1.18 11.38 -3.93
N LEU A 141 0.51 10.27 -3.58
CA LEU A 141 -0.65 10.31 -2.68
C LEU A 141 -0.27 10.86 -1.30
N ALA A 142 0.83 10.40 -0.71
CA ALA A 142 1.31 10.81 0.62
C ALA A 142 1.59 12.30 0.72
N HIS A 143 2.07 12.90 -0.36
CA HIS A 143 2.39 14.33 -0.43
C HIS A 143 1.19 15.19 -0.86
N GLY A 144 -0.03 14.64 -0.88
CA GLY A 144 -1.23 15.42 -1.21
C GLY A 144 -1.32 15.81 -2.69
N ARG A 145 -0.63 15.07 -3.57
CA ARG A 145 -0.79 15.16 -5.03
C ARG A 145 -0.46 16.54 -5.63
N TYR A 146 0.43 17.32 -4.99
CA TYR A 146 0.67 18.73 -5.37
C TYR A 146 1.41 18.94 -6.70
N TRP A 147 2.04 17.91 -7.27
CA TRP A 147 2.74 17.99 -8.56
C TRP A 147 2.10 17.09 -9.61
N GLN A 148 2.34 17.40 -10.88
CA GLN A 148 1.92 16.55 -11.99
C GLN A 148 2.88 15.36 -12.14
N PRO A 149 2.41 14.11 -11.95
CA PRO A 149 3.28 12.95 -12.03
C PRO A 149 3.63 12.61 -13.49
N LYS A 150 4.85 12.08 -13.69
CA LYS A 150 5.32 11.52 -14.98
C LYS A 150 5.20 9.99 -15.04
N PHE A 151 4.42 9.41 -14.13
CA PHE A 151 4.22 7.96 -14.01
C PHE A 151 2.73 7.61 -14.10
N GLN A 152 2.46 6.34 -14.32
CA GLN A 152 1.12 5.79 -14.41
C GLN A 152 0.38 5.90 -13.06
N HIS A 153 -0.91 6.23 -13.12
CA HIS A 153 -1.81 6.13 -11.98
C HIS A 153 -2.25 4.68 -11.82
N TYR A 154 -2.35 4.23 -10.58
CA TYR A 154 -2.88 2.92 -10.24
C TYR A 154 -4.25 3.09 -9.61
N ASP A 155 -5.17 2.17 -9.90
CA ASP A 155 -6.41 2.07 -9.15
C ASP A 155 -6.29 1.05 -8.00
N PHE A 156 -7.42 0.76 -7.35
CA PHE A 156 -7.46 -0.17 -6.24
C PHE A 156 -7.18 -1.61 -6.69
N ASP A 157 -7.76 -2.02 -7.81
CA ASP A 157 -7.70 -3.40 -8.28
C ASP A 157 -6.29 -3.73 -8.78
N ASP A 158 -5.66 -2.79 -9.50
CA ASP A 158 -4.26 -2.90 -9.94
C ASP A 158 -3.33 -3.19 -8.74
N VAL A 159 -3.48 -2.41 -7.67
CA VAL A 159 -2.63 -2.53 -6.49
C VAL A 159 -2.98 -3.75 -5.66
N TYR A 160 -4.26 -4.11 -5.56
CA TYR A 160 -4.69 -5.31 -4.87
C TYR A 160 -4.07 -6.56 -5.49
N ILE A 161 -4.07 -6.67 -6.83
CA ILE A 161 -3.43 -7.79 -7.55
C ILE A 161 -1.93 -7.87 -7.22
N LEU A 162 -1.25 -6.72 -7.16
CA LEU A 162 0.17 -6.69 -6.75
C LEU A 162 0.37 -7.11 -5.30
N ALA A 163 -0.53 -6.69 -4.41
CA ALA A 163 -0.53 -7.05 -2.99
C ALA A 163 -0.66 -8.56 -2.83
N ASP A 164 -1.69 -9.14 -3.45
CA ASP A 164 -1.97 -10.56 -3.42
C ASP A 164 -0.80 -11.37 -4.00
N ALA A 165 -0.22 -10.94 -5.11
CA ALA A 165 0.96 -11.57 -5.69
C ALA A 165 2.17 -11.58 -4.73
N VAL A 166 2.42 -10.48 -4.01
CA VAL A 166 3.48 -10.43 -2.98
C VAL A 166 3.18 -11.43 -1.86
N LEU A 167 1.96 -11.41 -1.32
CA LEU A 167 1.59 -12.26 -0.18
C LEU A 167 1.56 -13.75 -0.52
N THR A 168 1.25 -14.11 -1.75
CA THR A 168 1.09 -15.50 -2.19
C THR A 168 2.36 -16.10 -2.78
N GLN A 169 3.18 -15.31 -3.50
CA GLN A 169 4.35 -15.82 -4.21
C GLN A 169 5.64 -15.74 -3.40
N PHE A 170 5.71 -14.85 -2.39
CA PHE A 170 6.94 -14.60 -1.64
C PHE A 170 6.91 -15.40 -0.34
N PRO A 171 7.98 -16.12 0.03
CA PRO A 171 8.06 -16.90 1.27
C PRO A 171 8.33 -16.00 2.48
N LEU A 172 7.43 -15.06 2.74
CA LEU A 172 7.50 -14.05 3.79
C LEU A 172 7.60 -14.68 5.20
N LYS A 173 8.22 -13.95 6.11
CA LYS A 173 8.43 -14.31 7.52
C LYS A 173 7.74 -13.26 8.38
N ASN A 174 6.44 -13.44 8.56
CA ASN A 174 5.59 -12.58 9.38
C ASN A 174 5.57 -13.06 10.83
#